data_AF-R7SZA7-F1
#
_entry.id   AF-R7SZA7-F1
#
_cell.length_a   1.000
_cell.length_b   1.000
_cell.length_c   1.000
_cell.angle_alpha   90.00
_cell.angle_beta   90.00
_cell.angle_gamma   90.00
#
_symmetry.space_group_name_H-M   'P 1'
#
loop_
_entity.id
_entity.type
_entity.pdbx_description
1 polymer ?
#
loop_
_entity_poly.entity_id
_entity_poly.type
_entity_poly.pdbx_seq_one_letter_code
_entity_poly.pdbx_strand_id
1 'polypeptide(L)'
;MRSSRLLSPLTGILAAGFALAVAQTPQPPPTFDAIFMGQIVSGPSQDALNTTGPFGIRQHAPDTGGNLTDAKTGEVVATLLPTADTGILSNSGIFFPSAVLPYVWKADGKLASITVNGIGNINTGSFIYACVLETVV
;
A
#
# COMPACT_ATOMS: atom_id res chain seq x y z
N MET A 1 -64.48 17.01 33.55
CA MET A 1 -63.19 16.91 32.83
C MET A 1 -62.47 18.25 32.88
N ARG A 2 -61.45 18.40 33.72
CA ARG A 2 -60.40 19.43 33.58
C ARG A 2 -59.18 18.97 34.38
N SER A 3 -58.24 18.38 33.65
CA SER A 3 -56.98 17.86 34.16
C SER A 3 -55.89 18.92 34.00
N SER A 4 -55.16 19.15 35.10
CA SER A 4 -53.71 19.38 35.19
C SER A 4 -53.04 20.38 34.23
N ARG A 5 -52.53 21.50 34.80
CA ARG A 5 -51.26 22.08 34.37
C ARG A 5 -50.35 22.19 35.60
N LEU A 6 -49.49 21.18 35.78
CA LEU A 6 -48.37 21.25 36.71
C LEU A 6 -47.27 22.07 36.03
N LEU A 7 -47.00 23.25 36.55
CA LEU A 7 -45.73 23.96 36.32
C LEU A 7 -44.87 23.67 37.56
N SER A 8 -43.74 22.99 37.37
CA SER A 8 -42.67 22.98 38.37
C SER A 8 -41.32 23.06 37.67
N PRO A 9 -40.34 23.77 38.25
CA PRO A 9 -39.15 24.23 37.56
C PRO A 9 -38.05 23.17 37.63
N LEU A 10 -37.42 22.87 36.50
CA LEU A 10 -36.16 22.14 36.48
C LEU A 10 -35.05 23.08 36.00
N THR A 11 -34.50 23.82 36.96
CA THR A 11 -33.19 24.45 36.85
C THR A 11 -32.15 23.32 36.92
N GLY A 12 -31.87 22.69 35.78
CA GLY A 12 -30.87 21.64 35.62
C GLY A 12 -29.53 22.22 35.20
N ILE A 13 -28.62 22.27 36.17
CA ILE A 13 -27.19 22.58 36.15
C ILE A 13 -26.53 22.41 34.76
N LEU A 14 -26.06 23.51 34.17
CA LEU A 14 -25.17 23.52 33.00
C LEU A 14 -23.75 23.18 33.48
N ALA A 15 -23.43 21.90 33.59
CA ALA A 15 -22.09 21.44 33.91
C ALA A 15 -21.17 21.68 32.69
N ALA A 16 -20.22 22.59 32.86
CA ALA A 16 -19.17 22.90 31.89
C ALA A 16 -18.29 21.67 31.64
N GLY A 17 -18.49 21.01 30.50
CA GLY A 17 -17.58 20.01 29.96
C GLY A 17 -16.68 20.63 28.90
N PHE A 18 -15.72 21.47 29.29
CA PHE A 18 -14.61 21.75 28.38
C PHE A 18 -13.70 20.53 28.40
N ALA A 19 -13.83 19.68 27.39
CA ALA A 19 -12.79 18.70 27.10
C ALA A 19 -11.49 19.48 26.89
N LEU A 20 -10.51 19.25 27.77
CA LEU A 20 -9.13 19.68 27.53
C LEU A 20 -8.67 18.93 26.28
N ALA A 21 -8.73 19.60 25.13
CA ALA A 21 -7.96 19.20 23.97
C ALA A 21 -6.49 19.34 24.38
N VAL A 22 -5.89 18.25 24.86
CA VAL A 22 -4.45 18.18 25.04
C VAL A 22 -3.89 18.51 23.66
N ALA A 23 -3.14 19.61 23.56
CA ALA A 23 -2.44 19.96 22.34
C ALA A 23 -1.54 18.78 21.99
N GLN A 24 -1.96 17.94 21.06
CA GLN A 24 -1.11 16.90 20.50
C GLN A 24 -0.01 17.66 19.78
N THR A 25 1.18 17.70 20.39
CA THR A 25 2.38 18.17 19.68
C THR A 25 2.47 17.35 18.39
N PRO A 26 2.47 17.97 17.21
CA PRO A 26 2.58 17.22 15.95
C PRO A 26 3.77 16.29 16.04
N GLN A 27 3.52 14.98 15.91
CA GLN A 27 4.63 14.03 15.88
C GLN A 27 5.48 14.35 14.65
N PRO A 28 6.81 14.45 14.77
CA PRO A 28 7.66 14.66 13.62
C PRO A 28 7.44 13.54 12.59
N PRO A 29 7.50 13.85 11.28
CA PRO A 29 7.40 12.84 10.24
C PRO A 29 8.47 11.75 10.44
N PRO A 30 8.17 10.48 10.12
CA PRO A 30 9.17 9.43 10.14
C PRO A 30 10.29 9.74 9.13
N THR A 31 11.52 9.39 9.50
CA THR A 31 12.66 9.34 8.59
C THR A 31 12.80 7.94 8.03
N PHE A 32 13.17 7.83 6.75
CA PHE A 32 13.33 6.54 6.08
C PHE A 32 14.77 6.40 5.57
N ASP A 33 15.34 5.21 5.77
CA ASP A 33 16.59 4.81 5.16
C ASP A 33 16.31 3.84 4.01
N ALA A 34 16.98 4.03 2.88
CA ALA A 34 16.97 3.05 1.80
C ALA A 34 17.81 1.84 2.21
N ILE A 35 17.17 0.68 2.34
CA ILE A 35 17.84 -0.59 2.68
C ILE A 35 18.11 -1.40 1.41
N PHE A 36 17.12 -1.48 0.51
CA PHE A 36 17.22 -2.20 -0.75
C PHE A 36 16.71 -1.37 -1.92
N MET A 37 17.22 -1.65 -3.11
CA MET A 37 16.66 -1.21 -4.38
C MET A 37 16.15 -2.43 -5.14
N GLY A 38 14.90 -2.36 -5.61
CA GLY A 38 14.27 -3.41 -6.39
C GLY A 38 14.29 -3.12 -7.88
N GLN A 39 14.67 -4.12 -8.67
CA GLN A 39 14.51 -4.13 -10.11
C GLN A 39 13.56 -5.28 -10.47
N ILE A 40 12.51 -4.97 -11.23
CA ILE A 40 11.54 -5.93 -11.75
C ILE A 40 11.65 -5.94 -13.27
N VAL A 41 11.73 -7.12 -13.87
CA VAL A 41 11.70 -7.31 -15.32
C VAL A 41 10.27 -7.66 -15.71
N SER A 42 9.53 -6.70 -16.24
CA SER A 42 8.20 -6.98 -16.79
C SER A 42 8.32 -7.86 -18.04
N GLY A 43 7.42 -8.83 -18.13
CA GLY A 43 7.28 -9.67 -19.31
C GLY A 43 6.65 -8.91 -20.49
N PRO A 44 6.58 -9.56 -21.65
CA PRO A 44 5.98 -8.96 -22.84
C PRO A 44 4.52 -8.59 -22.61
N SER A 45 4.10 -7.42 -23.08
CA SER A 45 2.75 -6.90 -22.83
C SER A 45 1.64 -7.73 -23.47
N GLN A 46 1.94 -8.46 -24.55
CA GLN A 46 1.01 -9.38 -25.20
C GLN A 46 0.69 -10.62 -24.36
N ASP A 47 1.53 -10.93 -23.36
CA ASP A 47 1.33 -12.08 -22.47
C ASP A 47 0.47 -11.69 -21.24
N ALA A 48 0.12 -10.40 -21.10
CA ALA A 48 -0.75 -9.93 -20.03
C ALA A 48 -2.20 -10.36 -20.25
N LEU A 49 -2.81 -10.98 -19.23
CA LEU A 49 -4.21 -11.34 -19.25
C LEU A 49 -5.05 -10.22 -18.63
N ASN A 50 -5.66 -9.41 -19.48
CA ASN A 50 -6.39 -8.22 -19.07
C ASN A 50 -7.90 -8.42 -19.13
N THR A 51 -8.61 -7.90 -18.13
CA THR A 51 -10.08 -7.83 -18.11
C THR A 51 -10.52 -6.37 -18.01
N THR A 52 -11.19 -5.88 -19.06
CA THR A 52 -11.75 -4.52 -19.09
C THR A 52 -13.06 -4.45 -18.33
N GLY A 53 -13.22 -3.43 -17.49
CA GLY A 53 -14.44 -3.13 -16.77
C GLY A 53 -14.77 -1.62 -16.80
N PRO A 54 -15.88 -1.20 -16.17
CA PRO A 54 -16.34 0.19 -16.22
C PRO A 54 -15.40 1.20 -15.55
N PHE A 55 -14.48 0.73 -14.70
CA PHE A 55 -13.56 1.59 -13.94
C PHE A 55 -12.11 1.53 -14.44
N GLY A 56 -11.82 0.72 -15.47
CA GLY A 56 -10.47 0.48 -15.96
C GLY A 56 -10.23 -0.96 -16.37
N ILE A 57 -8.95 -1.34 -16.39
CA ILE A 57 -8.46 -2.66 -16.75
C ILE A 57 -7.92 -3.33 -15.49
N ARG A 58 -8.48 -4.49 -15.12
CA ARG A 58 -7.82 -5.44 -14.23
C ARG A 58 -6.73 -6.12 -15.05
N GLN A 59 -5.48 -5.98 -14.64
CA GLN A 59 -4.38 -6.66 -15.31
C GLN A 59 -3.95 -7.91 -14.55
N HIS A 60 -3.33 -8.81 -15.29
CA HIS A 60 -2.46 -9.86 -14.77
C HIS A 60 -1.17 -9.79 -15.61
N ALA A 61 -0.34 -8.81 -15.29
CA ALA A 61 0.87 -8.49 -16.05
C ALA A 61 2.02 -9.37 -15.55
N PRO A 62 2.66 -10.17 -16.42
CA PRO A 62 3.74 -11.06 -16.00
C PRO A 62 4.98 -10.25 -15.61
N ASP A 63 5.60 -10.63 -14.51
CA ASP A 63 6.95 -10.22 -14.14
C ASP A 63 7.86 -11.45 -14.22
N THR A 64 8.86 -11.38 -15.09
CA THR A 64 9.67 -12.55 -15.49
C THR A 64 10.91 -12.75 -14.63
N GLY A 65 11.20 -11.80 -13.75
CA GLY A 65 12.32 -11.87 -12.82
C GLY A 65 12.73 -10.49 -12.34
N GLY A 66 13.96 -10.38 -11.84
CA GLY A 66 14.46 -9.16 -11.24
C GLY A 66 15.37 -9.45 -10.05
N ASN A 67 15.83 -8.40 -9.37
CA ASN A 67 16.75 -8.51 -8.24
C ASN A 67 16.42 -7.47 -7.16
N LEU A 68 16.77 -7.81 -5.92
CA LEU A 68 17.02 -6.82 -4.87
C LEU A 68 18.52 -6.59 -4.76
N THR A 69 18.92 -5.33 -4.70
CA THR A 69 20.29 -4.92 -4.39
C THR A 69 20.34 -4.17 -3.07
N ASP A 70 21.44 -4.32 -2.34
CA ASP A 70 21.75 -3.46 -1.20
C ASP A 70 21.86 -2.00 -1.67
N ALA A 71 21.13 -1.09 -1.02
CA ALA A 71 21.05 0.30 -1.47
C ALA A 71 22.37 1.08 -1.29
N LYS A 72 23.30 0.60 -0.45
CA LYS A 72 24.60 1.25 -0.19
C LYS A 72 25.69 0.69 -1.08
N THR A 73 25.74 -0.64 -1.26
CA THR A 73 26.83 -1.30 -1.99
C THR A 73 26.47 -1.61 -3.45
N GLY A 74 25.18 -1.69 -3.78
CA GLY A 74 24.70 -2.12 -5.09
C GLY A 74 24.80 -3.63 -5.31
N GLU A 75 25.24 -4.42 -4.33
CA GLU A 75 25.35 -5.87 -4.47
C GLU A 75 23.98 -6.55 -4.51
N VAL A 76 23.80 -7.55 -5.38
CA VAL A 76 22.59 -8.36 -5.42
C VAL A 76 22.49 -9.22 -4.16
N VAL A 77 21.39 -9.06 -3.42
CA VAL A 77 21.10 -9.77 -2.18
C VAL A 77 19.98 -10.80 -2.33
N ALA A 78 19.12 -10.67 -3.33
CA ALA A 78 18.08 -11.64 -3.65
C ALA A 78 17.65 -11.56 -5.12
N THR A 79 17.14 -12.67 -5.65
CA THR A 79 16.61 -12.76 -7.02
C THR A 79 15.10 -13.00 -6.99
N LEU A 80 14.36 -12.23 -7.79
CA LEU A 80 12.91 -12.35 -7.94
C LEU A 80 12.59 -13.56 -8.82
N LEU A 81 11.74 -14.46 -8.33
CA LEU A 81 11.16 -15.52 -9.15
C LEU A 81 10.01 -14.96 -10.00
N PRO A 82 9.68 -15.61 -11.14
CA PRO A 82 8.56 -15.20 -11.96
C PRO A 82 7.25 -15.07 -11.16
N THR A 83 6.52 -13.98 -11.39
CA THR A 83 5.27 -13.65 -10.70
C THR A 83 4.39 -12.79 -11.62
N ALA A 84 3.37 -12.13 -11.08
CA ALA A 84 2.56 -11.16 -11.81
C ALA A 84 2.06 -10.02 -10.91
N ASP A 85 1.88 -8.85 -11.53
CA ASP A 85 1.11 -7.76 -10.96
C ASP A 85 -0.37 -7.91 -11.36
N THR A 86 -1.25 -7.94 -10.35
CA THR A 86 -2.70 -8.16 -10.49
C THR A 86 -3.54 -6.89 -10.25
N GLY A 87 -2.89 -5.73 -10.35
CA GLY A 87 -3.43 -4.41 -10.08
C GLY A 87 -4.53 -3.94 -11.04
N ILE A 88 -4.93 -2.68 -10.87
CA ILE A 88 -5.93 -2.00 -11.70
C ILE A 88 -5.30 -0.80 -12.39
N LEU A 89 -5.40 -0.72 -13.70
CA LEU A 89 -5.20 0.52 -14.45
C LEU A 89 -6.54 1.21 -14.63
N SER A 90 -6.74 2.34 -13.95
CA SER A 90 -7.98 3.12 -14.09
C SER A 90 -8.08 3.84 -15.43
N ASN A 91 -9.31 4.23 -15.80
CA ASN A 91 -9.56 5.00 -17.02
C ASN A 91 -8.86 6.37 -17.06
N SER A 92 -8.41 6.90 -15.92
CA SER A 92 -7.65 8.16 -15.83
C SER A 92 -6.14 7.97 -15.99
N GLY A 93 -5.66 6.74 -16.20
CA GLY A 93 -4.23 6.41 -16.29
C GLY A 93 -3.52 6.26 -14.94
N ILE A 94 -4.27 6.29 -13.83
CA ILE A 94 -3.74 5.94 -12.51
C ILE A 94 -3.71 4.43 -12.38
N PHE A 95 -2.54 3.90 -12.02
CA PHE A 95 -2.30 2.49 -11.80
C PHE A 95 -2.27 2.20 -10.29
N PHE A 96 -2.98 1.16 -9.89
CA PHE A 96 -3.05 0.64 -8.52
C PHE A 96 -2.43 -0.76 -8.51
N PRO A 97 -1.08 -0.86 -8.46
CA PRO A 97 -0.39 -2.14 -8.46
C PRO A 97 -0.73 -2.98 -7.23
N SER A 98 -0.76 -4.30 -7.42
CA SER A 98 -0.90 -5.27 -6.34
C SER A 98 -0.19 -6.56 -6.73
N ALA A 99 0.93 -6.86 -6.08
CA ALA A 99 1.79 -7.98 -6.43
C ALA A 99 2.36 -8.66 -5.19
N VAL A 100 2.60 -9.97 -5.30
CA VAL A 100 3.41 -10.75 -4.37
C VAL A 100 4.74 -11.03 -5.07
N LEU A 101 5.84 -10.58 -4.47
CA LEU A 101 7.18 -10.65 -5.04
C LEU A 101 8.01 -11.72 -4.31
N PRO A 102 8.06 -12.96 -4.82
CA PRO A 102 8.84 -14.04 -4.25
C PRO A 102 10.34 -13.88 -4.55
N TYR A 103 11.15 -13.74 -3.50
CA TYR A 103 12.59 -13.56 -3.59
C TYR A 103 13.35 -14.74 -2.99
N VAL A 104 14.37 -15.24 -3.69
CA VAL A 104 15.36 -16.18 -3.15
C VAL A 104 16.56 -15.39 -2.67
N TRP A 105 16.84 -15.44 -1.37
CA TRP A 105 17.93 -14.72 -0.74
C TRP A 105 19.28 -15.38 -1.02
N LYS A 106 20.27 -14.56 -1.39
CA LYS A 106 21.64 -15.03 -1.65
C LYS A 106 22.35 -15.54 -0.39
N ALA A 107 22.00 -14.97 0.77
CA ALA A 107 22.67 -15.26 2.03
C ALA A 107 22.49 -16.71 2.51
N ASP A 108 21.31 -17.29 2.30
CA ASP A 108 20.95 -18.61 2.82
C ASP A 108 20.15 -19.49 1.84
N GLY A 109 19.86 -18.98 0.64
CA GLY A 109 19.08 -19.68 -0.39
C GLY A 109 17.60 -19.81 -0.07
N LYS A 110 17.08 -19.12 0.96
CA LYS A 110 15.68 -19.24 1.37
C LYS A 110 14.76 -18.32 0.57
N LEU A 111 13.50 -18.74 0.49
CA LEU A 111 12.43 -17.96 -0.12
C LEU A 111 11.80 -17.03 0.94
N ALA A 112 11.60 -15.76 0.59
CA ALA A 112 10.66 -14.88 1.29
C ALA A 112 9.84 -14.09 0.26
N SER A 113 8.72 -13.51 0.66
CA SER A 113 7.89 -12.70 -0.23
C SER A 113 7.73 -11.28 0.30
N ILE A 114 7.74 -10.33 -0.62
CA ILE A 114 7.33 -8.96 -0.35
C ILE A 114 5.99 -8.74 -1.04
N THR A 115 4.95 -8.49 -0.26
CA THR A 115 3.65 -8.07 -0.82
C THR A 115 3.67 -6.56 -0.98
N VAL A 116 3.41 -6.09 -2.20
CA VAL A 116 3.39 -4.67 -2.54
C VAL A 116 2.00 -4.25 -3.00
N ASN A 117 1.53 -3.12 -2.47
CA ASN A 117 0.37 -2.42 -2.97
C ASN A 117 0.75 -0.96 -3.17
N GLY A 118 0.24 -0.31 -4.21
CA GLY A 118 0.68 1.05 -4.48
C GLY A 118 -0.31 1.88 -5.28
N ILE A 119 0.18 3.04 -5.65
CA ILE A 119 -0.45 3.95 -6.59
C ILE A 119 0.64 4.56 -7.47
N GLY A 120 0.37 4.72 -8.75
CA GLY A 120 1.24 5.44 -9.65
C GLY A 120 0.52 5.95 -10.86
N ASN A 121 1.26 6.67 -11.69
CA ASN A 121 0.76 7.20 -12.95
C ASN A 121 1.57 6.56 -14.07
N ILE A 122 0.91 5.72 -14.87
CA ILE A 122 1.57 5.00 -15.95
C ILE A 122 2.09 5.94 -17.03
N ASN A 123 1.46 7.11 -17.20
CA ASN A 123 1.86 8.09 -18.21
C ASN A 123 3.19 8.78 -17.86
N THR A 124 3.53 8.86 -16.57
CA THR A 124 4.80 9.44 -16.10
C THR A 124 5.82 8.39 -15.66
N GLY A 125 5.42 7.12 -15.56
CA GLY A 125 6.25 6.04 -15.03
C GLY A 125 6.58 6.20 -13.54
N SER A 126 5.81 7.00 -12.80
CA SER A 126 6.05 7.26 -11.37
C SER A 126 5.10 6.44 -10.51
N PHE A 127 5.65 5.67 -9.57
CA PHE A 127 4.89 4.77 -8.70
C PHE A 127 5.38 4.90 -7.26
N ILE A 128 4.44 4.80 -6.32
CA ILE A 128 4.68 4.74 -4.88
C ILE A 128 4.05 3.45 -4.38
N TYR A 129 4.85 2.64 -3.69
CA TYR A 129 4.42 1.37 -3.11
C TYR A 129 4.51 1.41 -1.59
N ALA A 130 3.52 0.83 -0.94
CA ALA A 130 3.62 0.34 0.43
C ALA A 130 3.91 -1.16 0.36
N CYS A 131 4.89 -1.63 1.15
CA CYS A 131 5.27 -3.03 1.19
C CYS A 131 5.11 -3.62 2.59
N VAL A 132 4.77 -4.90 2.63
CA VAL A 132 4.85 -5.73 3.84
C VAL A 132 5.76 -6.92 3.51
N LEU A 133 6.79 -7.12 4.32
CA LEU A 133 7.69 -8.26 4.20
C LEU A 133 7.12 -9.44 5.00
N GLU A 134 6.91 -10.56 4.32
CA GLU A 134 6.48 -11.81 4.95
C GLU A 134 7.55 -12.88 4.72
N THR A 135 8.06 -13.45 5.81
CA THR A 135 8.98 -14.59 5.74
C THR A 135 8.17 -15.88 5.72
N VAL A 136 8.28 -16.66 4.65
CA VAL A 136 7.73 -18.01 4.60
C VAL A 136 8.78 -18.94 5.21
N VAL A 137 8.47 -19.50 6.38
CA VAL A 137 9.37 -20.38 7.16
C VAL A 137 9.42 -21.78 6.56
#